data_AF-A0A0M4R1E6-F1
#
_entry.id   AF-A0A0M4R1E6-F1
#
_cell.length_a   1.000
_cell.length_b   1.000
_cell.length_c   1.000
_cell.angle_alpha   90.00
_cell.angle_beta   90.00
_cell.angle_gamma   90.00
#
_symmetry.space_group_name_H-M   'P 1'
#
loop_
_entity.id
_entity.type
_entity.pdbx_description
1 polymer ?
#
loop_
_entity_poly.entity_id
_entity_poly.type
_entity_poly.pdbx_seq_one_letter_code
_entity_poly.pdbx_strand_id
1 'polypeptide(L)'
;MSARPDPGTPSPDSSEPAGPPAVPDPADTSGTAGAAERATAGDTGPDPVPAADPAAAPAGAARSGRPQPPPVTRRIPEAGPQAMHKPARGDTSVRDLIWACLILVPVALLIFSVGGSCSFSPGTPAEDAASAPTVDAPARIAEYARGSAFPLRLPDVPFRVNSTDRGPVEGGGTAVRIGFVTPDADFLSLVQTDGSVEGVLATESGSAGRGDGPPTMRGTVQAGGLTWEVYGAEGGEPFRIATLPGRPEVRVLVTGSASDAQFRTLADALVAAAPVAPGGS
;
A
#
# COMPACT_ATOMS: atom_id res chain seq x y z
N MET A 1 -1.33 69.72 44.67
CA MET A 1 -0.78 69.08 45.89
C MET A 1 -1.78 68.01 46.32
N SER A 2 -1.27 66.79 46.53
CA SER A 2 -1.88 65.45 46.73
C SER A 2 -3.11 65.38 47.68
N ALA A 3 -3.92 64.31 47.75
CA ALA A 3 -3.63 62.89 47.59
C ALA A 3 -4.88 62.02 47.32
N ARG A 4 -4.68 60.86 46.68
CA ARG A 4 -5.59 59.70 46.63
C ARG A 4 -5.44 58.84 47.88
N PRO A 5 -6.50 58.11 48.26
CA PRO A 5 -6.38 56.75 48.79
C PRO A 5 -7.01 55.71 47.85
N ASP A 6 -6.46 54.51 47.90
CA ASP A 6 -6.81 53.31 47.13
C ASP A 6 -7.70 52.39 48.00
N PRO A 7 -8.76 51.75 47.47
CA PRO A 7 -9.37 50.64 48.17
C PRO A 7 -9.57 49.37 47.32
N GLY A 8 -9.24 48.24 47.94
CA GLY A 8 -10.16 47.11 47.98
C GLY A 8 -9.88 45.97 47.01
N THR A 9 -9.24 44.93 47.53
CA THR A 9 -9.32 43.55 47.02
C THR A 9 -10.64 42.91 47.50
N PRO A 10 -11.50 42.35 46.64
CA PRO A 10 -12.61 41.49 47.07
C PRO A 10 -12.28 39.99 46.95
N SER A 11 -12.78 39.22 47.92
CA SER A 11 -12.82 37.75 47.97
C SER A 11 -13.72 37.16 46.86
N PRO A 12 -13.51 35.89 46.46
CA PRO A 12 -14.28 35.26 45.38
C PRO A 12 -15.63 34.72 45.86
N ASP A 13 -16.68 35.09 45.12
CA ASP A 13 -18.03 34.58 45.24
C ASP A 13 -18.16 33.21 44.55
N SER A 14 -19.01 32.35 45.12
CA SER A 14 -19.34 31.03 44.61
C SER A 14 -20.34 31.19 43.47
N SER A 15 -20.06 30.60 42.31
CA SER A 15 -21.07 30.47 41.25
C SER A 15 -20.97 29.09 40.61
N GLU A 16 -21.98 28.31 40.93
CA GLU A 16 -22.33 26.98 40.41
C GLU A 16 -22.55 27.03 38.88
N PRO A 17 -22.09 26.03 38.10
CA PRO A 17 -22.26 26.04 36.66
C PRO A 17 -23.65 25.54 36.23
N ALA A 18 -24.29 26.34 35.36
CA ALA A 18 -25.54 26.03 34.69
C ALA A 18 -25.46 24.72 33.88
N GLY A 19 -26.49 23.88 34.03
CA GLY A 19 -26.66 22.64 33.29
C GLY A 19 -26.90 22.86 31.78
N PRO A 20 -26.65 21.82 30.95
CA PRO A 20 -26.70 21.91 29.50
C PRO A 20 -28.15 22.02 28.96
N PRO A 21 -28.37 22.75 27.85
CA PRO A 21 -29.70 22.86 27.23
C PRO A 21 -30.11 21.58 26.49
N ALA A 22 -31.43 21.38 26.45
CA ALA A 22 -32.15 20.22 25.95
C ALA A 22 -32.04 19.97 24.43
N VAL A 23 -32.11 18.69 24.07
CA VAL A 23 -32.15 18.13 22.71
C VAL A 23 -33.59 18.23 22.17
N PRO A 24 -33.83 18.71 20.93
CA PRO A 24 -35.13 18.58 20.28
C PRO A 24 -35.23 17.29 19.45
N ASP A 25 -36.36 16.61 19.61
CA ASP A 25 -36.83 15.40 18.94
C ASP A 25 -37.27 15.69 17.49
N PRO A 26 -37.00 14.83 16.48
CA PRO A 26 -37.54 15.02 15.13
C PRO A 26 -38.79 14.16 14.91
N ALA A 27 -39.95 14.79 14.90
CA ALA A 27 -41.16 14.22 14.30
C ALA A 27 -41.83 15.24 13.35
N ASP A 28 -42.23 14.70 12.20
CA ASP A 28 -43.21 15.18 11.22
C ASP A 28 -42.93 16.42 10.36
N THR A 29 -42.63 16.16 9.09
CA THR A 29 -43.40 16.77 7.99
C THR A 29 -43.69 15.75 6.89
N SER A 30 -44.98 15.44 6.75
CA SER A 30 -45.61 14.71 5.64
C SER A 30 -46.01 15.66 4.50
N GLY A 31 -46.16 15.12 3.27
CA GLY A 31 -46.88 15.72 2.13
C GLY A 31 -46.18 15.42 0.80
N THR A 32 -46.52 14.38 0.02
CA THR A 32 -47.76 14.03 -0.72
C THR A 32 -48.06 14.91 -1.93
N ALA A 33 -47.80 14.36 -3.13
CA ALA A 33 -48.64 14.39 -4.35
C ALA A 33 -47.89 13.54 -5.41
N GLY A 34 -48.48 12.70 -6.26
CA GLY A 34 -49.86 12.37 -6.60
C GLY A 34 -49.85 11.36 -7.75
N ALA A 35 -50.88 10.52 -7.81
CA ALA A 35 -51.03 9.29 -8.58
C ALA A 35 -51.17 9.46 -10.11
N ALA A 36 -50.90 8.36 -10.85
CA ALA A 36 -51.82 7.85 -11.87
C ALA A 36 -51.47 6.40 -12.27
N GLU A 37 -52.46 5.54 -12.15
CA GLU A 37 -52.52 4.12 -12.44
C GLU A 37 -53.03 3.89 -13.88
N ARG A 38 -52.48 2.89 -14.61
CA ARG A 38 -53.26 2.03 -15.52
C ARG A 38 -52.41 0.87 -16.06
N ALA A 39 -52.89 -0.34 -15.81
CA ALA A 39 -52.45 -1.58 -16.44
C ALA A 39 -53.15 -1.80 -17.80
N THR A 40 -52.47 -2.39 -18.79
CA THR A 40 -53.04 -3.43 -19.68
C THR A 40 -51.95 -4.21 -20.41
N ALA A 41 -52.17 -5.50 -20.58
CA ALA A 41 -51.31 -6.49 -21.23
C ALA A 41 -51.52 -6.58 -22.76
N GLY A 42 -50.54 -7.17 -23.45
CA GLY A 42 -50.55 -7.60 -24.86
C GLY A 42 -49.11 -7.65 -25.39
N ASP A 43 -48.44 -8.80 -25.43
CA ASP A 43 -48.47 -9.86 -26.46
C ASP A 43 -47.88 -9.45 -27.83
N THR A 44 -47.17 -10.40 -28.43
CA THR A 44 -46.52 -10.46 -29.76
C THR A 44 -45.01 -10.18 -29.79
N GLY A 45 -44.25 -11.26 -30.00
CA GLY A 45 -42.78 -11.30 -30.02
C GLY A 45 -42.12 -10.91 -31.35
N PRO A 46 -40.80 -11.13 -31.49
CA PRO A 46 -40.10 -10.96 -32.76
C PRO A 46 -39.84 -12.28 -33.50
N ASP A 47 -40.09 -12.24 -34.82
CA ASP A 47 -39.82 -13.25 -35.83
C ASP A 47 -38.33 -13.69 -35.92
N PRO A 48 -38.05 -14.95 -36.32
CA PRO A 48 -36.73 -15.41 -36.77
C PRO A 48 -36.65 -15.61 -38.30
N VAL A 49 -35.44 -15.93 -38.80
CA VAL A 49 -35.02 -16.60 -40.07
C VAL A 49 -34.19 -15.76 -41.06
N PRO A 50 -33.39 -16.36 -42.00
CA PRO A 50 -32.98 -17.78 -42.16
C PRO A 50 -31.47 -18.03 -42.42
N ALA A 51 -31.15 -19.32 -42.43
CA ALA A 51 -29.91 -20.01 -42.77
C ALA A 51 -29.53 -20.00 -44.28
N ALA A 52 -28.26 -20.32 -44.56
CA ALA A 52 -27.83 -20.92 -45.83
C ALA A 52 -26.57 -21.79 -45.63
N ASP A 53 -26.71 -23.07 -45.94
CA ASP A 53 -25.65 -24.04 -46.25
C ASP A 53 -26.26 -24.99 -47.30
N PRO A 54 -25.53 -25.43 -48.35
CA PRO A 54 -25.47 -26.88 -48.53
C PRO A 54 -24.24 -27.47 -49.25
N ALA A 55 -24.12 -28.79 -49.04
CA ALA A 55 -23.70 -29.86 -49.95
C ALA A 55 -22.25 -30.37 -49.84
N ALA A 56 -21.90 -31.65 -50.03
CA ALA A 56 -22.53 -32.98 -49.97
C ALA A 56 -21.39 -33.99 -50.28
N ALA A 57 -21.39 -35.18 -49.66
CA ALA A 57 -20.41 -36.27 -49.88
C ALA A 57 -20.61 -37.01 -51.23
N PRO A 58 -19.80 -38.02 -51.68
CA PRO A 58 -19.67 -39.33 -51.02
C PRO A 58 -18.32 -40.11 -51.21
N ALA A 59 -18.25 -41.30 -50.61
CA ALA A 59 -17.19 -42.31 -50.68
C ALA A 59 -17.35 -43.30 -51.86
N GLY A 60 -16.28 -44.02 -52.24
CA GLY A 60 -16.37 -45.23 -53.10
C GLY A 60 -15.09 -45.61 -53.85
N ALA A 61 -14.79 -46.91 -53.94
CA ALA A 61 -13.48 -47.50 -54.20
C ALA A 61 -13.19 -48.02 -55.64
N ALA A 62 -11.88 -48.24 -55.89
CA ALA A 62 -11.22 -49.34 -56.62
C ALA A 62 -11.08 -49.38 -58.18
N ARG A 63 -9.80 -49.47 -58.61
CA ARG A 63 -9.15 -50.22 -59.75
C ARG A 63 -7.98 -49.37 -60.29
N SER A 64 -6.80 -49.84 -60.70
CA SER A 64 -6.10 -51.12 -60.80
C SER A 64 -4.62 -50.77 -61.10
N GLY A 65 -3.64 -51.58 -60.66
CA GLY A 65 -2.26 -51.51 -61.19
C GLY A 65 -1.18 -52.11 -60.29
N ARG A 66 -0.45 -53.12 -60.80
CA ARG A 66 0.71 -53.83 -60.21
C ARG A 66 1.76 -53.94 -61.35
N PRO A 67 3.01 -54.41 -61.13
CA PRO A 67 4.19 -53.89 -60.39
C PRO A 67 5.45 -53.67 -61.30
N GLN A 68 6.52 -52.96 -60.84
CA GLN A 68 7.97 -53.20 -61.20
C GLN A 68 8.93 -52.25 -60.39
N PRO A 69 10.25 -52.55 -60.24
CA PRO A 69 11.04 -52.37 -59.00
C PRO A 69 12.21 -51.34 -59.11
N PRO A 70 13.25 -51.37 -58.25
CA PRO A 70 13.65 -50.28 -57.36
C PRO A 70 14.79 -49.37 -57.89
N PRO A 71 14.85 -48.09 -57.50
CA PRO A 71 16.11 -47.37 -57.44
C PRO A 71 16.70 -47.42 -56.03
N VAL A 72 17.88 -48.03 -55.93
CA VAL A 72 18.76 -48.08 -54.75
C VAL A 72 18.93 -46.68 -54.17
N THR A 73 18.23 -46.39 -53.08
CA THR A 73 18.36 -45.13 -52.36
C THR A 73 19.42 -45.29 -51.28
N ARG A 74 20.55 -44.62 -51.51
CA ARG A 74 21.65 -44.37 -50.58
C ARG A 74 21.07 -44.07 -49.19
N ARG A 75 21.45 -44.85 -48.15
CA ARG A 75 21.08 -44.50 -46.77
C ARG A 75 21.66 -43.14 -46.43
N ILE A 76 20.80 -42.14 -46.36
CA ILE A 76 21.05 -40.91 -45.61
C ILE A 76 20.65 -41.25 -44.17
N PRO A 77 21.53 -41.10 -43.15
CA PRO A 77 21.09 -41.26 -41.78
C PRO A 77 20.01 -40.20 -41.50
N GLU A 78 18.80 -40.67 -41.24
CA GLU A 78 17.67 -39.88 -40.81
C GLU A 78 18.01 -39.32 -39.42
N ALA A 79 18.51 -38.09 -39.39
CA ALA A 79 18.61 -37.31 -38.16
C ALA A 79 17.18 -36.92 -37.76
N GLY A 80 16.47 -37.86 -37.15
CA GLY A 80 15.22 -37.55 -36.46
C GLY A 80 15.50 -36.50 -35.38
N PRO A 81 14.59 -35.54 -35.16
CA PRO A 81 14.75 -34.55 -34.11
C PRO A 81 14.83 -35.28 -32.77
N GLN A 82 16.00 -35.25 -32.13
CA GLN A 82 16.10 -35.74 -30.76
C GLN A 82 15.15 -34.91 -29.92
N ALA A 83 14.11 -35.57 -29.40
CA ALA A 83 13.20 -34.99 -28.44
C ALA A 83 14.04 -34.51 -27.24
N MET A 84 14.22 -33.19 -27.17
CA MET A 84 14.84 -32.52 -26.04
C MET A 84 14.05 -32.89 -24.80
N HIS A 85 14.57 -33.83 -24.01
CA HIS A 85 14.02 -34.13 -22.69
C HIS A 85 14.26 -32.90 -21.83
N LYS A 86 13.18 -32.13 -21.61
CA LYS A 86 13.17 -31.07 -20.61
C LYS A 86 13.33 -31.75 -19.25
N PRO A 87 14.43 -31.54 -18.50
CA PRO A 87 14.56 -32.12 -17.19
C PRO A 87 13.37 -31.65 -16.33
N ALA A 88 12.70 -32.59 -15.69
CA ALA A 88 11.63 -32.31 -14.76
C ALA A 88 12.17 -31.37 -13.68
N ARG A 89 11.53 -30.21 -13.52
CA ARG A 89 11.81 -29.31 -12.40
C ARG A 89 11.18 -29.94 -11.16
N GLY A 90 11.92 -30.82 -10.51
CA GLY A 90 11.49 -31.56 -9.33
C GLY A 90 12.59 -32.56 -9.00
N ASP A 91 13.03 -32.55 -7.75
CA ASP A 91 14.14 -33.33 -7.20
C ASP A 91 15.50 -32.62 -7.30
N THR A 92 15.56 -31.39 -6.79
CA THR A 92 16.82 -30.95 -6.16
C THR A 92 17.03 -31.88 -4.98
N SER A 93 17.82 -32.94 -5.18
CA SER A 93 18.08 -33.90 -4.11
C SER A 93 18.83 -33.15 -3.00
N VAL A 94 18.65 -33.56 -1.73
CA VAL A 94 19.43 -33.00 -0.61
C VAL A 94 20.93 -33.06 -0.90
N ARG A 95 21.36 -34.05 -1.71
CA ARG A 95 22.73 -34.18 -2.20
C ARG A 95 23.14 -33.06 -3.15
N ASP A 96 22.26 -32.57 -4.03
CA ASP A 96 22.51 -31.44 -4.91
C ASP A 96 22.55 -30.12 -4.13
N LEU A 97 21.71 -29.99 -3.09
CA LEU A 97 21.80 -28.87 -2.16
C LEU A 97 23.13 -28.89 -1.39
N ILE A 98 23.56 -30.07 -0.92
CA ILE A 98 24.87 -30.23 -0.24
C ILE A 98 26.01 -29.92 -1.21
N TRP A 99 25.96 -30.38 -2.46
CA TRP A 99 26.98 -30.06 -3.47
C TRP A 99 27.00 -28.58 -3.82
N ALA A 100 25.83 -27.96 -3.96
CA ALA A 100 25.71 -26.53 -4.18
C ALA A 100 26.32 -25.74 -3.01
N CYS A 101 25.99 -26.11 -1.76
CA CYS A 101 26.61 -25.50 -0.57
C CYS A 101 28.12 -25.71 -0.52
N LEU A 102 28.60 -26.92 -0.84
CA LEU A 102 30.02 -27.26 -0.79
C LEU A 102 30.86 -26.52 -1.84
N ILE A 103 30.26 -26.13 -2.97
CA ILE A 103 30.89 -25.28 -3.99
C ILE A 103 30.71 -23.80 -3.64
N LEU A 104 29.54 -23.41 -3.15
CA LEU A 104 29.21 -22.02 -2.83
C LEU A 104 30.05 -21.47 -1.66
N VAL A 105 30.23 -22.26 -0.59
CA VAL A 105 30.99 -21.85 0.60
C VAL A 105 32.44 -21.46 0.26
N PRO A 106 33.26 -22.27 -0.43
CA PRO A 106 34.62 -21.88 -0.77
C PRO A 106 34.67 -20.71 -1.75
N VAL A 107 33.71 -20.58 -2.67
CA VAL A 107 33.60 -19.39 -3.56
C VAL A 107 33.29 -18.14 -2.74
N ALA A 108 32.34 -18.21 -1.80
CA ALA A 108 32.02 -17.11 -0.90
C ALA A 108 33.22 -16.75 -0.01
N LEU A 109 33.94 -17.74 0.53
CA LEU A 109 35.18 -17.54 1.30
C LEU A 109 36.29 -16.91 0.46
N LEU A 110 36.43 -17.31 -0.80
CA LEU A 110 37.39 -16.70 -1.74
C LEU A 110 37.04 -15.22 -1.96
N ILE A 111 35.78 -14.91 -2.26
CA ILE A 111 35.29 -13.54 -2.40
C ILE A 111 35.52 -12.74 -1.11
N PHE A 112 35.29 -13.33 0.06
CA PHE A 112 35.55 -12.72 1.36
C PHE A 112 37.03 -12.42 1.60
N SER A 113 37.90 -13.35 1.23
CA SER A 113 39.35 -13.24 1.44
C SER A 113 40.01 -12.20 0.54
N VAL A 114 39.51 -12.00 -0.68
CA VAL A 114 40.00 -10.98 -1.62
C VAL A 114 39.31 -9.63 -1.38
N GLY A 115 38.07 -9.64 -0.87
CA GLY A 115 37.24 -8.45 -0.64
C GLY A 115 37.48 -7.70 0.67
N GLY A 116 38.22 -8.28 1.64
CA GLY A 116 38.76 -7.56 2.81
C GLY A 116 37.76 -6.75 3.66
N SER A 117 36.46 -7.03 3.61
CA SER A 117 35.44 -6.15 4.20
C SER A 117 34.30 -6.93 4.84
N CYS A 118 34.63 -7.82 5.78
CA CYS A 118 33.65 -8.31 6.74
C CYS A 118 34.32 -8.52 8.09
N SER A 119 34.10 -7.55 8.97
CA SER A 119 34.37 -7.69 10.40
C SER A 119 33.29 -8.59 10.99
N PHE A 120 33.62 -9.87 11.17
CA PHE A 120 32.84 -10.77 12.01
C PHE A 120 33.31 -10.54 13.44
N SER A 121 32.51 -9.86 14.25
CA SER A 121 32.75 -9.70 15.69
C SER A 121 31.93 -10.76 16.44
N PRO A 122 32.54 -11.87 16.90
CA PRO A 122 31.88 -12.87 17.72
C PRO A 122 31.80 -12.35 19.17
N GLY A 123 31.02 -11.30 19.34
CA GLY A 123 30.54 -10.80 20.61
C GLY A 123 29.12 -10.35 20.36
N THR A 124 28.20 -10.65 21.27
CA THR A 124 26.87 -10.00 21.30
C THR A 124 27.07 -8.52 20.97
N PRO A 125 26.42 -7.97 19.92
CA PRO A 125 26.40 -6.54 19.78
C PRO A 125 25.90 -6.01 21.12
N ALA A 126 26.75 -5.25 21.80
CA ALA A 126 26.19 -4.19 22.62
C ALA A 126 25.45 -3.33 21.59
N GLU A 127 24.16 -3.62 21.41
CA GLU A 127 23.21 -2.78 20.69
C GLU A 127 23.15 -1.49 21.50
N ASP A 128 24.18 -0.65 21.39
CA ASP A 128 24.00 0.76 21.61
C ASP A 128 23.01 1.17 20.52
N ALA A 129 21.72 1.17 20.86
CA ALA A 129 20.64 1.67 20.00
C ALA A 129 20.89 3.12 19.55
N ALA A 130 21.89 3.79 20.15
CA ALA A 130 22.43 5.09 19.79
C ALA A 130 23.49 5.08 18.66
N SER A 131 24.04 3.93 18.28
CA SER A 131 25.07 3.78 17.23
C SER A 131 24.54 3.29 15.88
N ALA A 132 23.24 2.99 15.76
CA ALA A 132 22.62 2.78 14.46
C ALA A 132 22.66 4.10 13.66
N PRO A 133 23.05 4.10 12.37
CA PRO A 133 23.04 5.30 11.53
C PRO A 133 21.66 5.97 11.61
N THR A 134 21.58 7.10 12.31
CA THR A 134 20.33 7.83 12.44
C THR A 134 20.13 8.60 11.14
N VAL A 135 18.99 8.41 10.50
CA VAL A 135 18.63 9.18 9.32
C VAL A 135 18.47 10.64 9.73
N ASP A 136 19.17 11.55 9.05
CA ASP A 136 18.94 12.99 9.18
C ASP A 136 17.60 13.34 8.51
N ALA A 137 16.51 13.08 9.23
CA ALA A 137 15.16 13.28 8.73
C ALA A 137 14.91 14.73 8.31
N PRO A 138 15.30 15.77 9.07
CA PRO A 138 15.15 17.15 8.64
C PRO A 138 15.80 17.45 7.28
N ALA A 139 17.05 17.00 7.07
CA ALA A 139 17.73 17.23 5.79
C ALA A 139 17.05 16.48 4.64
N ARG A 140 16.63 15.23 4.85
CA ARG A 140 15.96 14.40 3.83
C ARG A 140 14.57 14.93 3.47
N ILE A 141 13.78 15.35 4.45
CA ILE A 141 12.47 15.96 4.20
C ILE A 141 12.61 17.29 3.48
N ALA A 142 13.59 18.12 3.84
CA ALA A 142 13.88 19.35 3.11
C ALA A 142 14.27 19.07 1.65
N GLU A 143 15.06 18.03 1.39
CA GLU A 143 15.40 17.58 0.04
C GLU A 143 14.16 17.12 -0.75
N TYR A 144 13.31 16.29 -0.14
CA TYR A 144 12.08 15.82 -0.79
C TYR A 144 11.08 16.94 -1.05
N ALA A 145 10.95 17.89 -0.11
CA ALA A 145 10.09 19.04 -0.27
C ALA A 145 10.48 19.85 -1.51
N ARG A 146 11.78 20.00 -1.81
CA ARG A 146 12.24 20.74 -2.99
C ARG A 146 11.68 20.23 -4.32
N GLY A 147 11.45 18.93 -4.44
CA GLY A 147 10.85 18.34 -5.64
C GLY A 147 9.38 17.97 -5.48
N SER A 148 8.74 18.30 -4.36
CA SER A 148 7.36 17.90 -4.06
C SER A 148 6.37 18.93 -4.63
N ALA A 149 5.20 18.48 -5.08
CA ALA A 149 4.11 19.38 -5.47
C ALA A 149 3.31 19.90 -4.25
N PHE A 150 3.56 19.35 -3.07
CA PHE A 150 2.85 19.64 -1.84
C PHE A 150 3.81 19.85 -0.66
N PRO A 151 3.42 20.65 0.35
CA PRO A 151 4.25 20.85 1.54
C PRO A 151 4.34 19.56 2.37
N LEU A 152 5.53 19.30 2.90
CA LEU A 152 5.79 18.14 3.77
C LEU A 152 5.86 18.56 5.23
N ARG A 153 5.41 17.71 6.13
CA ARG A 153 5.51 17.91 7.58
C ARG A 153 6.40 16.85 8.18
N LEU A 154 7.23 17.25 9.14
CA LEU A 154 8.00 16.33 9.97
C LEU A 154 7.48 16.43 11.41
N PRO A 155 6.73 15.43 11.91
CA PRO A 155 6.26 15.42 13.29
C PRO A 155 7.43 15.42 14.27
N ASP A 156 7.35 16.27 15.30
CA ASP A 156 8.26 16.23 16.44
C ASP A 156 7.72 15.26 17.49
N VAL A 157 8.30 14.06 17.54
CA VAL A 157 7.84 12.95 18.38
C VAL A 157 9.01 12.29 19.09
N PRO A 158 8.81 11.66 20.25
CA PRO A 158 9.86 10.94 20.97
C PRO A 158 10.16 9.56 20.34
N PHE A 159 10.11 9.46 18.99
CA PHE A 159 10.33 8.24 18.24
C PHE A 159 11.57 8.40 17.35
N ARG A 160 12.35 7.33 17.18
CA ARG A 160 13.53 7.37 16.32
C ARG A 160 13.11 7.24 14.86
N VAL A 161 13.54 8.14 13.99
CA VAL A 161 13.39 7.95 12.54
C VAL A 161 14.34 6.84 12.09
N ASN A 162 13.76 5.82 11.46
CA ASN A 162 14.45 4.63 10.99
C ASN A 162 14.68 4.64 9.47
N SER A 163 13.74 5.20 8.72
CA SER A 163 13.81 5.27 7.27
C SER A 163 13.10 6.50 6.74
N THR A 164 13.55 6.98 5.58
CA THR A 164 12.86 7.99 4.79
C THR A 164 12.99 7.62 3.32
N ASP A 165 11.89 7.65 2.59
CA ASP A 165 11.90 7.45 1.14
C ASP A 165 10.86 8.31 0.43
N ARG A 166 10.97 8.32 -0.89
CA ARG A 166 10.02 8.96 -1.79
C ARG A 166 9.81 8.05 -2.99
N GLY A 167 8.56 7.87 -3.39
CA GLY A 167 8.22 7.03 -4.54
C GLY A 167 6.87 7.38 -5.17
N PRO A 168 6.55 6.78 -6.33
CA PRO A 168 5.25 6.95 -6.96
C PRO A 168 4.14 6.28 -6.14
N VAL A 169 2.90 6.68 -6.41
CA VAL A 169 1.69 6.04 -5.91
C VAL A 169 0.91 5.44 -7.09
N GLU A 170 0.31 4.28 -6.88
CA GLU A 170 -0.57 3.62 -7.85
C GLU A 170 -1.69 4.58 -8.29
N GLY A 171 -1.95 4.66 -9.60
CA GLY A 171 -2.93 5.61 -10.14
C GLY A 171 -2.46 7.07 -10.22
N GLY A 172 -1.23 7.37 -9.78
CA GLY A 172 -0.60 8.69 -9.92
C GLY A 172 -0.40 9.43 -8.59
N GLY A 173 0.52 10.40 -8.63
CA GLY A 173 0.98 11.12 -7.44
C GLY A 173 2.31 10.59 -6.90
N THR A 174 2.77 11.21 -5.83
CA THR A 174 4.01 10.88 -5.12
C THR A 174 3.70 10.67 -3.64
N ALA A 175 4.34 9.68 -3.03
CA ALA A 175 4.34 9.45 -1.61
C ALA A 175 5.74 9.72 -1.03
N VAL A 176 5.78 10.43 0.09
CA VAL A 176 6.97 10.54 0.95
C VAL A 176 6.70 9.75 2.22
N ARG A 177 7.58 8.82 2.56
CA ARG A 177 7.45 7.91 3.70
C ARG A 177 8.48 8.23 4.76
N ILE A 178 8.07 8.15 6.01
CA ILE A 178 8.91 8.33 7.19
C ILE A 178 8.61 7.18 8.13
N GLY A 179 9.57 6.27 8.28
CA GLY A 179 9.50 5.17 9.23
C GLY A 179 10.02 5.60 10.59
N PHE A 180 9.26 5.33 11.63
CA PHE A 180 9.57 5.59 13.02
C PHE A 180 9.65 4.27 13.80
N VAL A 181 10.58 4.21 14.74
CA VAL A 181 10.67 3.16 15.75
C VAL A 181 10.42 3.79 17.10
N THR A 182 9.42 3.28 17.80
CA THR A 182 9.01 3.73 19.13
C THR A 182 9.99 3.24 20.22
N PRO A 183 9.95 3.79 21.44
CA PRO A 183 10.75 3.29 22.56
C PRO A 183 10.51 1.81 22.88
N ASP A 184 9.30 1.31 22.60
CA ASP A 184 8.90 -0.08 22.82
C ASP A 184 9.29 -1.01 21.65
N ALA A 185 10.13 -0.50 20.73
CA ALA A 185 10.57 -1.18 19.50
C ALA A 185 9.46 -1.49 18.47
N ASP A 186 8.27 -0.93 18.64
CA ASP A 186 7.22 -0.97 17.61
C ASP A 186 7.51 0.00 16.46
N PHE A 187 6.94 -0.30 15.29
CA PHE A 187 7.13 0.49 14.08
C PHE A 187 5.87 1.29 13.70
N LEU A 188 6.09 2.51 13.18
CA LEU A 188 5.08 3.34 12.51
C LEU A 188 5.65 3.87 11.19
N SER A 189 4.89 3.77 10.11
CA SER A 189 5.18 4.47 8.85
C SER A 189 4.18 5.60 8.66
N LEU A 190 4.68 6.83 8.53
CA LEU A 190 3.91 7.98 8.08
C LEU A 190 4.14 8.18 6.58
N VAL A 191 3.06 8.21 5.82
CA VAL A 191 3.08 8.50 4.38
C VAL A 191 2.36 9.82 4.16
N GLN A 192 2.97 10.72 3.38
CA GLN A 192 2.38 11.99 2.93
C GLN A 192 2.30 11.98 1.41
N THR A 193 1.11 12.23 0.84
CA THR A 193 0.89 12.07 -0.59
C THR A 193 -0.19 13.00 -1.16
N ASP A 194 -0.09 13.28 -2.45
CA ASP A 194 -1.12 13.88 -3.31
C ASP A 194 -1.94 12.82 -4.10
N GLY A 195 -1.61 11.54 -3.96
CA GLY A 195 -2.32 10.42 -4.59
C GLY A 195 -3.72 10.19 -4.01
N SER A 196 -4.52 9.35 -4.69
CA SER A 196 -5.86 8.97 -4.23
C SER A 196 -5.80 8.00 -3.03
N VAL A 197 -6.89 7.92 -2.26
CA VAL A 197 -7.01 6.98 -1.12
C VAL A 197 -6.79 5.53 -1.58
N GLU A 198 -7.44 5.13 -2.67
CA GLU A 198 -7.31 3.79 -3.25
C GLU A 198 -5.88 3.50 -3.73
N GLY A 199 -5.24 4.49 -4.38
CA GLY A 199 -3.88 4.38 -4.88
C GLY A 199 -2.85 4.20 -3.78
N VAL A 200 -2.93 5.04 -2.73
CA VAL A 200 -2.02 4.92 -1.58
C VAL A 200 -2.26 3.62 -0.82
N LEU A 201 -3.51 3.22 -0.62
CA LEU A 201 -3.84 1.94 0.02
C LEU A 201 -3.26 0.76 -0.75
N ALA A 202 -3.46 0.72 -2.08
CA ALA A 202 -2.92 -0.36 -2.91
C ALA A 202 -1.39 -0.39 -2.91
N THR A 203 -0.75 0.79 -2.87
CA THR A 203 0.71 0.92 -2.82
C THR A 203 1.26 0.43 -1.49
N GLU A 204 0.71 0.90 -0.36
CA GLU A 204 1.23 0.55 0.98
C GLU A 204 0.87 -0.87 1.42
N SER A 205 -0.29 -1.42 1.00
CA SER A 205 -0.63 -2.82 1.27
C SER A 205 0.11 -3.81 0.36
N GLY A 206 0.82 -3.30 -0.65
CA GLY A 206 1.40 -4.11 -1.73
C GLY A 206 0.34 -4.86 -2.54
N SER A 207 -0.92 -4.45 -2.50
CA SER A 207 -1.98 -5.01 -3.36
C SER A 207 -1.78 -4.56 -4.82
N ALA A 208 -1.14 -3.41 -5.03
CA ALA A 208 -0.70 -2.93 -6.33
C ALA A 208 0.18 -4.00 -7.02
N GLY A 209 -0.25 -4.47 -8.18
CA GLY A 209 0.45 -5.49 -8.96
C GLY A 209 0.23 -6.95 -8.55
N ARG A 210 -0.40 -7.24 -7.39
CA ARG A 210 -0.83 -8.61 -7.03
C ARG A 210 -2.19 -9.01 -7.60
N GLY A 211 -2.97 -8.04 -8.07
CA GLY A 211 -4.36 -8.26 -8.50
C GLY A 211 -5.35 -8.40 -7.35
N ASP A 212 -4.87 -8.26 -6.11
CA ASP A 212 -5.70 -8.11 -4.92
C ASP A 212 -6.26 -6.66 -4.90
N GLY A 213 -7.50 -6.48 -4.45
CA GLY A 213 -8.04 -5.14 -4.22
C GLY A 213 -7.33 -4.41 -3.06
N PRO A 214 -7.48 -3.08 -2.95
CA PRO A 214 -7.01 -2.36 -1.76
C PRO A 214 -7.72 -2.87 -0.49
N PRO A 215 -7.11 -2.71 0.70
CA PRO A 215 -7.76 -3.01 1.98
C PRO A 215 -9.15 -2.39 2.11
N THR A 216 -10.06 -3.07 2.81
CA THR A 216 -11.45 -2.61 2.99
C THR A 216 -11.59 -1.70 4.21
N MET A 217 -12.52 -0.74 4.14
CA MET A 217 -12.80 0.19 5.23
C MET A 217 -13.47 -0.54 6.40
N ARG A 218 -12.98 -0.31 7.62
CA ARG A 218 -13.46 -0.94 8.85
C ARG A 218 -14.13 0.04 9.80
N GLY A 219 -13.80 1.32 9.71
CA GLY A 219 -14.36 2.36 10.58
C GLY A 219 -13.54 3.63 10.55
N THR A 220 -13.69 4.44 11.60
CA THR A 220 -12.95 5.69 11.76
C THR A 220 -12.39 5.84 13.17
N VAL A 221 -11.34 6.65 13.32
CA VAL A 221 -10.74 7.01 14.61
C VAL A 221 -10.40 8.51 14.63
N GLN A 222 -10.65 9.18 15.75
CA GLN A 222 -10.28 10.58 15.94
C GLN A 222 -8.89 10.69 16.58
N ALA A 223 -8.01 11.50 15.97
CA ALA A 223 -6.68 11.83 16.49
C ALA A 223 -6.15 13.12 15.83
N GLY A 224 -5.45 14.00 16.57
CA GLY A 224 -4.93 15.26 16.03
C GLY A 224 -5.99 16.25 15.57
N GLY A 225 -7.24 16.10 16.03
CA GLY A 225 -8.37 16.85 15.47
C GLY A 225 -8.76 16.45 14.04
N LEU A 226 -8.21 15.35 13.52
CA LEU A 226 -8.57 14.76 12.23
C LEU A 226 -9.44 13.51 12.44
N THR A 227 -10.28 13.25 11.45
CA THR A 227 -11.01 11.99 11.29
C THR A 227 -10.20 11.07 10.40
N TRP A 228 -9.72 9.96 10.95
CA TRP A 228 -8.94 8.97 10.22
C TRP A 228 -9.82 7.79 9.83
N GLU A 229 -9.86 7.48 8.54
CA GLU A 229 -10.48 6.28 7.99
C GLU A 229 -9.56 5.08 8.18
N VAL A 230 -10.07 4.02 8.79
CA VAL A 230 -9.30 2.82 9.11
C VAL A 230 -9.63 1.73 8.10
N TYR A 231 -8.59 1.21 7.44
CA TYR A 231 -8.65 0.13 6.47
C TYR A 231 -7.80 -1.05 6.93
N GLY A 232 -8.20 -2.26 6.55
CA GLY A 232 -7.43 -3.47 6.89
C GLY A 232 -8.31 -4.70 7.12
N ALA A 233 -7.65 -5.83 7.32
CA ALA A 233 -8.30 -7.07 7.76
C ALA A 233 -8.46 -7.08 9.28
N GLU A 234 -9.42 -7.87 9.78
CA GLU A 234 -9.58 -8.06 11.22
C GLU A 234 -8.35 -8.75 11.83
N GLY A 235 -7.78 -8.15 12.87
CA GLY A 235 -6.52 -8.62 13.47
C GLY A 235 -5.28 -8.40 12.61
N GLY A 236 -5.41 -7.75 11.44
CA GLY A 236 -4.29 -7.34 10.59
C GLY A 236 -3.75 -5.96 10.96
N GLU A 237 -2.68 -5.57 10.30
CA GLU A 237 -2.12 -4.22 10.42
C GLU A 237 -3.11 -3.17 9.88
N PRO A 238 -3.48 -2.17 10.67
CA PRO A 238 -4.43 -1.14 10.26
C PRO A 238 -3.76 -0.01 9.48
N PHE A 239 -4.32 0.30 8.31
CA PHE A 239 -3.99 1.49 7.52
C PHE A 239 -4.94 2.62 7.89
N ARG A 240 -4.44 3.69 8.48
CA ARG A 240 -5.25 4.84 8.92
C ARG A 240 -4.99 6.01 7.99
N ILE A 241 -6.01 6.55 7.32
CA ILE A 241 -5.86 7.62 6.33
C ILE A 241 -6.67 8.84 6.74
N ALA A 242 -6.07 10.02 6.65
CA ALA A 242 -6.77 11.29 6.81
C ALA A 242 -6.29 12.29 5.75
N THR A 243 -7.08 13.35 5.55
CA THR A 243 -6.69 14.49 4.71
C THR A 243 -6.31 15.66 5.61
N LEU A 244 -5.12 16.22 5.40
CA LEU A 244 -4.68 17.40 6.12
C LEU A 244 -5.46 18.64 5.67
N PRO A 245 -5.82 19.55 6.59
CA PRO A 245 -6.45 20.80 6.24
C PRO A 245 -5.45 21.72 5.51
N GLY A 246 -5.92 22.38 4.46
CA GLY A 246 -5.13 23.37 3.70
C GLY A 246 -5.20 23.15 2.20
N ARG A 247 -4.43 23.94 1.45
CA ARG A 247 -4.19 23.75 0.01
C ARG A 247 -2.68 23.78 -0.28
N PRO A 248 -2.18 22.93 -1.19
CA PRO A 248 -2.89 21.85 -1.88
C PRO A 248 -3.37 20.76 -0.92
N GLU A 249 -4.30 19.92 -1.37
CA GLU A 249 -4.80 18.80 -0.58
C GLU A 249 -3.68 17.78 -0.39
N VAL A 250 -3.42 17.38 0.86
CA VAL A 250 -2.40 16.38 1.20
C VAL A 250 -3.06 15.29 2.02
N ARG A 251 -2.98 14.06 1.54
CA ARG A 251 -3.40 12.88 2.28
C ARG A 251 -2.24 12.35 3.11
N VAL A 252 -2.58 11.86 4.29
CA VAL A 252 -1.67 11.21 5.21
C VAL A 252 -2.17 9.81 5.51
N LEU A 253 -1.26 8.84 5.44
CA LEU A 253 -1.52 7.47 5.84
C LEU A 253 -0.55 7.12 6.98
N VAL A 254 -1.08 6.48 8.02
CA VAL A 254 -0.27 5.89 9.09
C VAL A 254 -0.59 4.41 9.21
N THR A 255 0.45 3.59 9.17
CA THR A 255 0.38 2.14 9.36
C THR A 255 1.52 1.68 10.27
N GLY A 256 1.42 0.50 10.86
CA GLY A 256 2.49 -0.09 11.65
C GLY A 256 1.99 -1.00 12.78
N SER A 257 2.95 -1.59 13.50
CA SER A 257 2.68 -2.46 14.66
C SER A 257 2.42 -1.70 15.95
N ALA A 258 2.72 -0.40 15.98
CA ALA A 258 2.62 0.40 17.19
C ALA A 258 1.19 0.51 17.73
N SER A 259 1.14 0.71 19.04
CA SER A 259 -0.10 0.86 19.78
C SER A 259 -0.92 2.07 19.29
N ASP A 260 -2.21 1.99 19.55
CA ASP A 260 -3.19 3.03 19.28
C ASP A 260 -2.86 4.36 20.00
N ALA A 261 -2.15 4.31 21.14
CA ALA A 261 -1.68 5.48 21.85
C ALA A 261 -0.49 6.15 21.14
N GLN A 262 0.48 5.37 20.68
CA GLN A 262 1.62 5.88 19.90
C GLN A 262 1.18 6.47 18.56
N PHE A 263 0.17 5.86 17.91
CA PHE A 263 -0.48 6.44 16.73
C PHE A 263 -1.07 7.83 17.03
N ARG A 264 -1.82 7.98 18.14
CA ARG A 264 -2.40 9.28 18.52
C ARG A 264 -1.33 10.33 18.78
N THR A 265 -0.25 9.98 19.47
CA THR A 265 0.91 10.86 19.66
C THR A 265 1.50 11.34 18.34
N LEU A 266 1.65 10.43 17.36
CA LEU A 266 2.14 10.79 16.02
C LEU A 266 1.16 11.71 15.28
N ALA A 267 -0.14 11.41 15.34
CA ALA A 267 -1.17 12.20 14.68
C ALA A 267 -1.27 13.63 15.25
N ASP A 268 -1.19 13.78 16.57
CA ASP A 268 -1.19 15.08 17.25
C ASP A 268 0.04 15.91 16.83
N ALA A 269 1.22 15.30 16.85
CA ALA A 269 2.46 15.94 16.44
C ALA A 269 2.48 16.31 14.95
N LEU A 270 1.87 15.48 14.09
CA LEU A 270 1.77 15.74 12.65
C LEU A 270 0.94 16.99 12.34
N VAL A 271 -0.17 17.19 13.06
CA VAL A 271 -1.03 18.36 12.85
C VAL A 271 -0.37 19.62 13.41
N ALA A 272 0.37 19.51 14.51
CA ALA A 272 1.15 20.60 15.09
C ALA A 272 2.41 20.96 14.27
N ALA A 273 2.96 20.03 13.51
CA ALA A 273 4.20 20.22 12.76
C ALA A 273 4.07 21.33 11.70
N ALA A 274 5.06 22.21 11.67
CA ALA A 274 5.17 23.26 10.67
C ALA A 274 5.38 22.65 9.26
N PRO A 275 4.63 23.09 8.24
CA PRO A 275 4.86 22.65 6.88
C PRO A 275 6.19 23.18 6.32
N VAL A 276 6.98 22.27 5.75
CA VAL A 276 8.15 22.58 4.92
C VAL A 276 7.65 22.85 3.51
N ALA A 277 7.88 24.08 3.04
CA ALA A 277 7.39 24.52 1.73
C ALA A 277 7.99 23.67 0.60
N PRO A 278 7.21 23.36 -0.45
CA PRO A 278 7.75 22.75 -1.64
C PRO A 278 8.78 23.69 -2.28
N GLY A 279 9.80 23.12 -2.93
CA GLY A 279 10.74 23.92 -3.71
C GLY A 279 10.02 24.55 -4.88
N GLY A 280 9.88 25.87 -4.85
CA GLY A 280 9.32 26.61 -5.97
C GLY A 280 10.24 26.52 -7.17
N SER A 281 9.72 25.99 -8.28
CA SER A 281 10.22 26.25 -9.63
C SER A 281 9.54 27.49 -10.20
#